data_AF-E3E670-F1
#
_entry.id   AF-E3E670-F1
#
_cell.length_a   1.000
_cell.length_b   1.000
_cell.length_c   1.000
_cell.angle_alpha   90.00
_cell.angle_beta   90.00
_cell.angle_gamma   90.00
#
_symmetry.space_group_name_H-M   'P 1'
#
loop_
_entity.id
_entity.type
_entity.pdbx_description
1 polymer ?
#
loop_
_entity_poly.entity_id
_entity_poly.type
_entity_poly.pdbx_seq_one_letter_code
_entity_poly.pdbx_strand_id
1 'polypeptide(L)' 'MISLLLMAIPVVGLVMLFVWAFSGSTNPSKANYAKAGLLWAAIVIVIYIIMAVALLPAIISSLNSSSYY' A
#
# COMPACT_ATOMS: atom_id res chain seq x y z
N MET A 1 -20.49 9.99 8.47
CA MET A 1 -21.01 8.60 8.60
C MET A 1 -20.93 7.83 7.27
N ILE A 2 -21.17 8.43 6.10
CA ILE A 2 -20.92 7.81 4.78
C ILE A 2 -19.44 7.41 4.55
N SER A 3 -18.47 8.14 5.11
CA SER A 3 -17.04 7.84 4.93
C SER A 3 -16.63 6.45 5.43
N LEU A 4 -17.28 5.92 6.48
CA LEU A 4 -17.00 4.58 7.02
C LEU A 4 -17.55 3.48 6.09
N LEU A 5 -18.70 3.70 5.45
CA LEU A 5 -19.26 2.77 4.46
C LEU A 5 -18.43 2.70 3.18
N LEU A 6 -17.81 3.82 2.77
CA LEU A 6 -16.89 3.85 1.62
C LEU A 6 -15.57 3.13 1.91
N MET A 7 -15.04 3.21 3.14
CA MET A 7 -13.84 2.44 3.52
C MET A 7 -14.12 0.94 3.71
N ALA A 8 -15.37 0.54 3.95
CA ALA A 8 -15.75 -0.88 4.03
C ALA A 8 -15.62 -1.60 2.68
N ILE A 9 -15.59 -0.86 1.57
CA ILE A 9 -15.29 -1.40 0.24
C ILE A 9 -13.81 -1.11 -0.06
N PRO A 10 -12.91 -2.12 0.05
CA PRO A 10 -11.46 -1.89 0.08
C PRO A 10 -10.93 -1.14 -1.14
N VAL A 11 -11.47 -1.39 -2.33
CA VAL A 11 -11.08 -0.70 -3.58
C VAL A 11 -11.49 0.77 -3.56
N VAL A 12 -12.70 1.06 -3.09
CA VAL A 12 -13.23 2.43 -3.04
C VAL A 12 -12.53 3.25 -1.97
N GLY A 13 -12.17 2.64 -0.83
CA GLY A 13 -11.35 3.26 0.20
C GLY A 13 -10.00 3.73 -0.34
N LEU A 14 -9.34 2.91 -1.15
CA LEU A 14 -8.05 3.24 -1.76
C LEU A 14 -8.18 4.39 -2.79
N VAL A 15 -9.19 4.33 -3.66
CA VAL A 15 -9.49 5.41 -4.62
C VAL A 15 -9.83 6.71 -3.91
N MET A 16 -10.59 6.67 -2.81
CA MET A 16 -10.95 7.86 -2.04
C MET A 16 -9.75 8.54 -1.38
N LEU A 17 -8.71 7.79 -1.00
CA LEU A 17 -7.45 8.40 -0.53
C LEU A 17 -6.82 9.26 -1.63
N PHE A 18 -6.79 8.79 -2.88
CA PHE A 18 -6.26 9.59 -3.99
C PHE A 18 -7.17 10.79 -4.32
N VAL A 19 -8.49 10.59 -4.35
CA VAL A 19 -9.45 11.67 -4.62
C VAL A 19 -9.35 12.77 -3.55
N TRP A 20 -9.29 12.42 -2.26
CA TRP A 20 -9.17 13.40 -1.19
C TRP A 20 -7.78 14.02 -1.06
N ALA A 21 -6.71 13.29 -1.40
CA ALA A 21 -5.35 13.82 -1.34
C ALA A 21 -5.08 14.84 -2.45
N PHE A 22 -5.72 14.69 -3.63
CA PHE A 22 -5.46 15.50 -4.82
C PHE A 22 -6.61 16.44 -5.23
N SER A 23 -7.79 16.34 -4.60
CA SER A 23 -8.91 17.27 -4.88
C SER A 23 -8.73 18.61 -4.16
N GLY A 24 -8.81 19.71 -4.93
CA GLY A 24 -8.64 21.08 -4.42
C GLY A 24 -9.80 21.62 -3.56
N SER A 25 -10.96 20.95 -3.52
CA SER A 25 -12.14 21.38 -2.75
C SER A 25 -12.41 20.53 -1.50
N THR A 26 -11.49 19.63 -1.13
CA THR A 26 -11.65 18.74 0.02
C THR A 26 -11.32 19.45 1.34
N ASN A 27 -12.15 19.21 2.38
CA ASN A 27 -11.90 19.72 3.73
C ASN A 27 -10.48 19.33 4.22
N PRO A 28 -9.71 20.26 4.81
CA PRO A 28 -8.31 20.03 5.18
C PRO A 28 -8.09 18.82 6.09
N SER A 29 -9.04 18.50 6.99
CA SER A 29 -8.95 17.32 7.85
C SER A 29 -9.01 16.01 7.06
N LYS A 30 -9.89 15.92 6.05
CA LYS A 30 -10.02 14.73 5.18
C LYS A 30 -8.84 14.61 4.22
N ALA A 31 -8.35 15.73 3.69
CA ALA A 31 -7.15 15.74 2.86
C ALA A 31 -5.92 15.27 3.65
N ASN A 32 -5.77 15.69 4.92
CA ASN A 32 -4.66 15.24 5.76
C ASN A 32 -4.75 13.74 6.08
N TYR A 33 -5.95 13.24 6.39
CA TYR A 33 -6.18 11.79 6.55
C TYR A 33 -5.78 11.00 5.30
N ALA A 34 -6.17 11.50 4.13
CA ALA A 34 -5.87 10.87 2.87
C ALA A 34 -4.35 10.80 2.56
N LYS A 35 -3.65 11.90 2.80
CA LYS A 35 -2.19 11.97 2.67
C LYS A 35 -1.47 11.04 3.65
N ALA A 36 -1.93 10.97 4.90
CA ALA A 36 -1.39 10.04 5.89
C ALA A 36 -1.59 8.57 5.47
N GLY A 37 -2.77 8.22 4.93
CA GLY A 37 -3.05 6.89 4.40
C GLY A 37 -2.15 6.50 3.23
N LEU A 38 -1.91 7.42 2.29
CA LEU A 38 -0.99 7.20 1.17
C LEU A 38 0.47 7.04 1.63
N LEU A 39 0.90 7.81 2.63
CA LEU A 39 2.23 7.68 3.21
C LEU A 39 2.42 6.31 3.87
N TRP A 40 1.42 5.82 4.62
CA TRP A 40 1.44 4.48 5.19
C TRP A 40 1.53 3.39 4.12
N ALA A 41 0.76 3.52 3.03
CA ALA A 41 0.85 2.59 1.90
C ALA A 41 2.26 2.58 1.27
N ALA A 42 2.89 3.76 1.11
CA ALA A 42 4.25 3.86 0.61
C ALA A 42 5.27 3.18 1.53
N ILE A 43 5.15 3.37 2.86
CA ILE A 43 6.02 2.72 3.85
C ILE A 43 5.91 1.20 3.74
N VAL A 44 4.68 0.67 3.68
CA VAL A 44 4.45 -0.78 3.54
C VAL A 44 5.07 -1.32 2.26
N ILE A 45 4.90 -0.62 1.12
CA ILE A 45 5.51 -0.99 -0.15
C ILE A 45 7.04 -1.05 -0.04
N VAL A 46 7.67 -0.03 0.56
CA VAL A 46 9.13 0.01 0.74
C VAL A 46 9.62 -1.15 1.60
N ILE A 47 8.92 -1.45 2.69
CA ILE A 47 9.26 -2.60 3.55
C ILE A 47 9.17 -3.91 2.77
N TYR A 48 8.11 -4.13 1.99
CA TYR A 48 7.98 -5.34 1.16
C TYR A 48 9.06 -5.44 0.09
N ILE A 49 9.47 -4.32 -0.51
CA ILE A 49 10.58 -4.30 -1.48
C ILE A 49 11.89 -4.71 -0.79
N ILE A 50 12.20 -4.15 0.37
CA ILE A 50 13.41 -4.50 1.13
C ILE A 50 13.40 -6.00 1.48
N MET A 51 12.27 -6.50 1.98
CA MET A 51 12.10 -7.92 2.30
C MET A 51 12.25 -8.80 1.07
N ALA A 52 11.65 -8.41 -0.06
CA ALA A 52 11.78 -9.15 -1.31
C ALA A 52 13.23 -9.19 -1.79
N VAL A 53 13.93 -8.06 -1.82
CA VAL A 53 15.35 -8.00 -2.24
C VAL A 53 16.24 -8.84 -1.31
N ALA A 54 15.96 -8.85 -0.01
CA ALA A 54 16.72 -9.64 0.96
C ALA A 54 16.44 -11.15 0.86
N LEU A 55 15.18 -11.54 0.61
CA LEU A 55 14.73 -12.94 0.70
C LEU A 55 14.65 -13.67 -0.65
N LEU A 56 14.35 -12.99 -1.77
CA LEU A 56 14.24 -13.62 -3.09
C LEU A 56 15.50 -14.38 -3.50
N PRO A 57 16.72 -13.84 -3.34
CA PRO A 57 17.93 -14.56 -3.76
C PRO A 57 18.12 -15.88 -3.00
N ALA A 58 17.80 -15.90 -1.71
CA ALA A 58 17.86 -17.10 -0.88
C ALA A 58 16.84 -18.15 -1.35
N ILE A 59 15.60 -17.72 -1.65
CA ILE A 59 14.55 -18.60 -2.17
C ILE A 59 14.96 -19.16 -3.55
N ILE A 60 15.43 -18.32 -4.47
CA ILE A 60 15.88 -18.74 -5.81
C ILE A 60 17.04 -19.74 -5.70
N SER A 61 18.01 -19.50 -4.82
CA SER A 61 19.13 -20.43 -4.59
C SER A 61 18.65 -21.80 -4.07
N SER A 62 17.69 -21.81 -3.12
CA SER A 62 17.11 -23.06 -2.60
C SER A 62 16.36 -23.84 -3.69
N LEU A 63 15.59 -23.17 -4.55
CA LEU A 63 14.84 -23.80 -5.64
C LEU A 63 15.76 -24.39 -6.71
N ASN A 64 16.85 -23.69 -7.06
CA ASN A 64 17.83 -24.20 -8.02
C ASN A 64 18.55 -25.44 -7.46
N SER A 65 18.92 -25.42 -6.17
CA SER A 65 19.59 -26.54 -5.51
C SER A 65 18.77 -27.83 -5.57
N SER A 66 17.44 -27.75 -5.41
CA SER A 66 16.54 -28.90 -5.54
C SER A 66 16.39 -29.46 -6.96
N SER A 67 16.81 -28.72 -7.98
CA SER A 67 16.71 -29.13 -9.38
C SER A 67 17.96 -29.85 -9.89
N TYR A 68 19.05 -29.84 -9.11
CA TYR A 68 20.32 -30.52 -9.42
C TYR A 68 20.51 -31.85 -8.66
N TYR A 69 19.52 -32.28 -7.87
CA TYR A 69 19.44 -33.62 -7.27
C TYR A 69 18.33 -34.43 -7.94
#